data_AF-A0A537UQT0-F1
#
_entry.id   AF-A0A537UQT0-F1
#
_cell.length_a   1.000
_cell.length_b   1.000
_cell.length_c   1.000
_cell.angle_alpha   90.00
_cell.angle_beta   90.00
_cell.angle_gamma   90.00
#
_symmetry.space_group_name_H-M   'P 1'
#
loop_
_entity.id
_entity.type
_entity.pdbx_description
1 polymer ?
#
loop_
_entity_poly.entity_id
_entity_poly.type
_entity_poly.pdbx_seq_one_letter_code
_entity_poly.pdbx_strand_id
1 'polypeptide(L)'
;MKKYIRPAVVLTLLLTVLTGLIYPGVVTALAQLIFPYQANGSLHYVNGKLVGSDLIGQYWTLPKYFHGRPSATINPTTGKPEPYAADNSTASNLGPTNSALIKNVQQRVAALKKENPNAPAGPIPVDL
;
A
#
# COMPACT_ATOMS: atom_id res chain seq x y z
N MET A 1 20.13 44.43 5.30
CA MET A 1 19.81 43.18 4.57
C MET A 1 20.98 42.18 4.57
N LYS A 2 22.21 42.53 4.16
CA LYS A 2 23.36 41.59 4.11
C LYS A 2 23.71 40.88 5.44
N LYS A 3 23.48 41.52 6.60
CA LYS A 3 23.76 40.97 7.95
C LYS A 3 22.96 39.70 8.27
N TYR A 4 21.81 39.49 7.64
CA TYR A 4 20.92 38.34 7.90
C TYR A 4 21.09 37.19 6.91
N ILE A 5 21.75 37.42 5.76
CA ILE A 5 21.91 36.40 4.72
C ILE A 5 22.79 35.25 5.22
N ARG A 6 23.94 35.57 5.82
CA ARG A 6 24.85 34.56 6.37
C ARG A 6 24.19 33.68 7.44
N PRO A 7 23.58 34.21 8.52
CA PRO A 7 22.94 33.36 9.53
C PRO A 7 21.76 32.58 8.97
N ALA A 8 20.98 33.14 8.03
CA ALA A 8 19.90 32.41 7.38
C ALA A 8 20.42 31.20 6.60
N VAL A 9 21.45 31.37 5.77
CA VAL A 9 22.06 30.26 4.99
C VAL A 9 22.65 29.20 5.91
N VAL A 10 23.40 29.61 6.94
CA VAL A 10 24.01 28.66 7.89
C VAL A 10 22.93 27.86 8.62
N LEU A 11 21.87 28.52 9.10
CA LEU A 11 20.79 27.83 9.80
C LEU A 11 20.04 26.87 8.87
N THR A 12 19.76 27.28 7.62
CA THR A 12 19.14 26.40 6.63
C THR A 12 20.00 25.17 6.36
N LEU A 13 21.31 25.34 6.15
CA LEU A 13 22.23 24.22 5.92
C LEU A 13 22.34 23.31 7.15
N LEU A 14 22.45 23.89 8.35
CA LEU A 14 22.51 23.13 9.60
C LEU A 14 21.25 22.29 9.77
N LEU A 15 20.07 22.88 9.61
CA LEU A 15 18.81 22.16 9.73
C LEU A 15 18.66 21.10 8.64
N THR A 16 19.09 21.39 7.42
CA THR A 16 19.09 20.41 6.31
C THR A 16 19.95 19.19 6.64
N VAL A 17 21.17 19.40 7.16
CA VAL A 17 22.04 18.29 7.57
C VAL A 17 21.45 17.55 8.75
N LEU A 18 20.92 18.27 9.74
CA LEU A 18 20.36 17.65 10.93
C LEU A 18 19.13 16.80 10.62
N THR A 19 18.17 17.32 9.85
CA THR A 19 16.90 16.62 9.58
C THR A 19 16.96 15.71 8.36
N GLY A 20 17.82 15.99 7.39
CA GLY A 20 17.96 15.23 6.15
C GLY A 20 19.03 14.14 6.19
N LEU A 21 20.03 14.25 7.09
CA LEU A 21 21.12 13.27 7.17
C LEU A 21 21.24 12.66 8.56
N ILE A 22 21.46 13.48 9.60
CA ILE A 22 21.76 12.99 10.95
C ILE A 22 20.56 12.21 11.50
N TYR A 23 19.37 12.83 11.48
CA TYR A 23 18.16 12.21 11.99
C TYR A 23 17.80 10.89 11.27
N PRO A 24 17.63 10.84 9.93
CA PRO A 24 17.29 9.59 9.25
C PRO A 24 18.40 8.54 9.38
N GLY A 25 19.67 8.95 9.42
CA GLY A 25 20.80 8.05 9.67
C GLY A 25 20.72 7.38 11.04
N VAL A 26 20.51 8.15 12.10
CA VAL A 26 20.37 7.63 13.47
C VAL A 26 19.15 6.72 13.59
N VAL A 27 18.00 7.14 13.06
CA VAL A 27 16.77 6.33 13.09
C VAL A 27 16.96 5.01 12.34
N THR A 28 17.57 5.05 11.15
CA THR A 28 17.85 3.84 10.36
C THR A 28 18.79 2.90 11.11
N ALA A 29 19.87 3.41 11.71
CA ALA A 29 20.80 2.60 12.47
C ALA A 29 20.10 1.92 13.67
N LEU A 30 19.30 2.67 14.44
CA LEU A 30 18.54 2.11 15.55
C LEU A 30 17.50 1.09 15.08
N ALA A 31 16.79 1.36 13.99
CA ALA A 31 15.80 0.44 13.43
C ALA A 31 16.45 -0.89 12.99
N GLN A 32 17.62 -0.83 12.34
CA GLN A 32 18.36 -2.03 11.93
C GLN A 32 18.93 -2.80 13.12
N LEU A 33 19.35 -2.12 14.19
CA LEU A 33 19.88 -2.78 15.39
C LEU A 33 18.79 -3.46 16.23
N ILE A 34 17.63 -2.82 16.36
CA ILE A 34 16.58 -3.27 17.29
C ILE A 34 15.51 -4.11 16.56
N PHE A 35 15.15 -3.74 15.33
CA PHE A 35 14.06 -4.33 14.55
C PHE A 35 14.46 -4.62 13.09
N PRO A 36 15.53 -5.39 12.84
CA PRO A 36 16.05 -5.60 11.48
C PRO A 36 15.01 -6.23 10.54
N TYR A 37 14.19 -7.15 11.01
CA TYR A 37 13.19 -7.81 10.17
C TYR A 37 12.15 -6.80 9.63
N GLN A 38 11.58 -5.96 10.50
CA GLN A 38 10.60 -4.94 10.14
C GLN A 38 11.25 -3.80 9.34
N ALA A 39 12.45 -3.37 9.71
CA ALA A 39 13.18 -2.30 9.02
C ALA A 39 13.51 -2.66 7.56
N ASN A 40 13.67 -3.96 7.26
CA ASN A 40 13.90 -4.47 5.91
C ASN A 40 12.60 -4.92 5.19
N GLY A 41 11.43 -4.53 5.70
CA GLY A 41 10.14 -4.73 5.03
C GLY A 41 9.40 -6.00 5.39
N SER A 42 9.82 -6.73 6.43
CA SER A 42 9.16 -7.93 6.96
C SER A 42 8.86 -8.95 5.86
N LEU A 43 9.91 -9.29 5.10
CA LEU A 43 9.83 -10.09 3.87
C LEU A 43 9.77 -11.59 4.17
N HIS A 44 8.97 -12.31 3.38
CA HIS A 44 8.83 -13.76 3.43
C HIS A 44 9.51 -14.46 2.27
N TYR A 45 10.21 -15.55 2.56
CA TYR A 45 10.91 -16.35 1.57
C TYR A 45 10.49 -17.82 1.64
N VAL A 46 10.26 -18.42 0.48
CA VAL A 46 10.02 -19.87 0.34
C VAL A 46 11.03 -20.41 -0.66
N ASN A 47 11.82 -21.41 -0.25
CA ASN A 47 12.89 -21.99 -1.08
C ASN A 47 13.84 -20.92 -1.65
N GLY A 48 14.20 -19.93 -0.84
CA GLY A 48 15.10 -18.82 -1.23
C GLY A 48 14.49 -17.78 -2.17
N LYS A 49 13.22 -17.91 -2.57
CA LYS A 49 12.51 -16.92 -3.40
C LYS A 49 11.67 -16.01 -2.52
N LEU A 50 11.76 -14.70 -2.76
CA LEU A 50 10.89 -13.70 -2.13
C LEU A 50 9.45 -13.97 -2.59
N VAL A 51 8.55 -14.22 -1.65
CA VAL A 51 7.14 -14.49 -1.92
C VAL A 51 6.21 -13.40 -1.43
N GLY A 52 6.67 -12.44 -0.62
CA GLY A 52 5.82 -11.35 -0.13
C GLY A 52 6.37 -10.67 1.12
N SER A 53 5.49 -9.96 1.81
CA SER A 53 5.74 -9.25 3.06
C SER A 53 4.53 -9.37 3.98
N ASP A 54 4.73 -9.33 5.30
CA ASP A 54 3.64 -9.34 6.29
C ASP A 54 2.59 -8.24 6.04
N LEU A 55 3.00 -7.12 5.45
CA LEU A 55 2.17 -5.92 5.31
C LEU A 55 1.60 -5.71 3.90
N ILE A 56 1.97 -6.57 2.94
CA ILE A 56 1.58 -6.41 1.54
C ILE A 56 0.65 -7.54 1.13
N GLY A 57 -0.61 -7.19 0.85
CA GLY A 57 -1.57 -8.09 0.22
C GLY A 57 -1.21 -8.36 -1.23
N GLN A 58 -1.61 -9.53 -1.73
CA GLN A 58 -1.41 -9.94 -3.12
C GLN A 58 -2.74 -10.15 -3.82
N TYR A 59 -2.72 -10.05 -5.14
CA TYR A 59 -3.90 -10.30 -5.94
C TYR A 59 -4.15 -11.79 -6.12
N TRP A 60 -5.03 -12.35 -5.29
CA TRP A 60 -5.45 -13.74 -5.34
C TRP A 60 -6.75 -13.89 -6.14
N THR A 61 -6.72 -14.69 -7.20
CA THR A 61 -7.88 -14.92 -8.09
C THR A 61 -8.33 -16.39 -8.14
N LEU A 62 -7.51 -17.33 -7.65
CA LEU A 62 -7.86 -18.74 -7.67
C LEU A 62 -8.87 -19.06 -6.55
N PRO A 63 -9.87 -19.95 -6.78
CA PRO A 63 -10.90 -20.26 -5.79
C PRO A 63 -10.40 -20.89 -4.49
N LYS A 64 -9.18 -21.45 -4.49
CA LYS A 64 -8.59 -22.11 -3.33
C LYS A 64 -7.97 -21.14 -2.30
N TYR A 65 -7.82 -19.87 -2.65
CA TYR A 65 -7.23 -18.87 -1.78
C TYR A 65 -8.32 -17.95 -1.22
N PHE A 66 -8.04 -17.36 -0.06
CA PHE A 66 -8.83 -16.24 0.41
C PHE A 66 -8.62 -15.04 -0.51
N HIS A 67 -9.73 -14.44 -0.94
CA HIS A 67 -9.70 -13.22 -1.73
C HIS A 67 -9.66 -12.02 -0.79
N GLY A 68 -8.74 -11.10 -1.05
CA GLY A 68 -8.63 -9.85 -0.30
C GLY A 68 -9.65 -8.81 -0.75
N ARG A 69 -9.58 -7.63 -0.13
CA ARG A 69 -10.40 -6.47 -0.50
C ARG A 69 -10.12 -6.05 -1.94
N PRO A 70 -11.10 -5.47 -2.66
CA PRO A 70 -10.85 -4.96 -4.00
C PRO A 70 -9.76 -3.88 -4.00
N SER A 71 -8.75 -4.05 -4.85
CA SER A 71 -7.74 -3.01 -5.08
C SER A 71 -8.06 -2.21 -6.34
N ALA A 72 -7.89 -0.89 -6.25
CA ALA A 72 -8.15 0.06 -7.33
C ALA A 72 -6.86 0.61 -7.96
N THR A 73 -5.72 -0.02 -7.66
CA THR A 73 -4.42 0.38 -8.20
C THR A 73 -4.38 0.23 -9.72
N ILE A 74 -3.58 1.06 -10.36
CA ILE A 74 -3.39 1.08 -11.80
C ILE A 74 -1.92 0.93 -12.13
N ASN A 75 -1.65 0.37 -13.31
CA ASN A 75 -0.31 0.37 -13.86
C ASN A 75 0.07 1.82 -14.25
N PRO A 76 1.16 2.40 -13.70
CA PRO A 76 1.50 3.80 -13.90
C PRO A 76 1.90 4.13 -15.36
N THR A 77 2.33 3.13 -16.14
CA THR A 77 2.73 3.31 -17.54
C THR A 77 1.54 3.22 -18.49
N THR A 78 0.63 2.27 -18.27
CA THR A 78 -0.50 2.01 -19.19
C THR A 78 -1.81 2.64 -18.75
N GLY A 79 -1.92 3.07 -17.49
CA GLY A 79 -3.15 3.58 -16.89
C GLY A 79 -4.26 2.53 -16.73
N LYS A 80 -3.96 1.25 -16.98
CA LYS A 80 -4.93 0.15 -16.88
C LYS A 80 -5.03 -0.36 -15.45
N PRO A 81 -6.18 -0.94 -15.05
CA PRO A 81 -6.32 -1.58 -13.74
C PRO A 81 -5.26 -2.66 -13.53
N GLU A 82 -4.53 -2.58 -12.43
CA GLU A 82 -3.54 -3.56 -12.00
C GLU A 82 -3.67 -3.72 -10.48
N PRO A 83 -4.55 -4.62 -10.01
CA PRO A 83 -4.84 -4.76 -8.58
C PRO A 83 -3.60 -5.16 -7.77
N TYR A 84 -3.44 -4.56 -6.59
CA TYR A 84 -2.32 -4.80 -5.66
C TYR A 84 -0.93 -4.48 -6.24
N ALA A 85 -0.84 -3.52 -7.16
CA ALA A 85 0.44 -3.02 -7.69
C ALA A 85 1.22 -2.26 -6.59
N ALA A 86 2.36 -2.79 -6.15
CA ALA A 86 3.13 -2.24 -5.03
C ALA A 86 3.83 -0.90 -5.37
N ASP A 87 4.08 -0.63 -6.65
CA ASP A 87 4.60 0.63 -7.17
C ASP A 87 3.51 1.72 -7.31
N ASN A 88 2.24 1.37 -7.03
CA ASN A 88 1.11 2.29 -7.08
C ASN A 88 0.26 2.19 -5.80
N SER A 89 0.41 3.15 -4.89
CA SER A 89 -0.40 3.21 -3.66
C SER A 89 -1.58 4.18 -3.82
N THR A 90 -2.63 3.76 -4.53
CA THR A 90 -3.80 4.61 -4.83
C THR A 90 -5.13 4.00 -4.37
N ALA A 91 -6.17 4.82 -4.32
CA ALA A 91 -7.53 4.44 -3.94
C ALA A 91 -8.51 4.71 -5.07
N SER A 92 -9.71 4.13 -4.99
CA SER A 92 -10.76 4.32 -6.01
C SER A 92 -11.29 5.75 -6.09
N ASN A 93 -11.29 6.50 -4.97
CA ASN A 93 -11.71 7.90 -4.87
C ASN A 93 -13.10 8.22 -5.47
N LEU A 94 -14.00 7.24 -5.51
CA LEU A 94 -15.37 7.42 -6.01
C LEU A 94 -16.32 7.85 -4.88
N GLY A 95 -17.11 8.90 -5.12
CA GLY A 95 -18.15 9.33 -4.19
C GLY A 95 -19.37 8.37 -4.14
N PRO A 96 -20.21 8.44 -3.10
CA PRO A 96 -21.32 7.51 -2.88
C PRO A 96 -22.41 7.57 -3.95
N THR A 97 -22.58 8.71 -4.62
CA THR A 97 -23.55 8.89 -5.71
C THR A 97 -22.96 8.61 -7.10
N ASN A 98 -21.69 8.19 -7.18
CA ASN A 98 -21.03 7.92 -8.45
C ASN A 98 -21.57 6.62 -9.06
N SER A 99 -22.09 6.71 -10.29
CA SER A 99 -22.70 5.56 -10.98
C SER A 99 -21.71 4.42 -11.25
N ALA A 100 -20.42 4.71 -11.43
CA ALA A 100 -19.39 3.69 -11.60
C ALA A 100 -19.17 2.88 -10.30
N LEU A 101 -19.20 3.54 -9.14
CA LEU A 101 -19.08 2.85 -7.85
C LEU A 101 -20.24 1.87 -7.65
N ILE A 102 -21.47 2.33 -7.87
CA ILE A 102 -22.68 1.52 -7.73
C ILE A 102 -22.61 0.28 -8.64
N LYS A 103 -22.23 0.47 -9.91
CA LYS A 103 -22.07 -0.62 -10.88
C LYS A 103 -20.98 -1.61 -10.45
N ASN A 104 -19.81 -1.12 -10.03
CA ASN A 104 -18.69 -1.95 -9.60
C ASN A 104 -19.08 -2.81 -8.39
N VAL A 105 -19.79 -2.24 -7.41
CA VAL A 105 -20.28 -2.98 -6.23
C VAL A 105 -21.28 -4.06 -6.65
N GLN A 106 -22.25 -3.73 -7.50
CA GLN A 106 -23.23 -4.71 -7.99
C GLN A 106 -22.56 -5.88 -8.73
N GLN A 107 -21.56 -5.60 -9.57
CA GLN A 107 -20.79 -6.62 -10.28
C GLN A 107 -20.01 -7.54 -9.33
N ARG A 108 -19.37 -6.97 -8.31
CA ARG A 108 -18.63 -7.76 -7.30
C ARG A 108 -19.56 -8.62 -6.46
N VAL A 109 -20.69 -8.08 -6.02
CA VAL A 109 -21.72 -8.84 -5.30
C VAL A 109 -22.19 -10.06 -6.12
N ALA A 110 -22.41 -9.88 -7.43
CA ALA A 110 -22.79 -10.99 -8.30
C ALA A 110 -21.66 -12.02 -8.46
N ALA A 111 -20.41 -11.57 -8.64
CA ALA A 111 -19.24 -12.44 -8.74
C ALA A 111 -19.02 -13.25 -7.46
N LEU A 112 -19.02 -12.61 -6.29
CA LEU A 112 -18.83 -13.27 -4.99
C LEU A 112 -19.88 -14.35 -4.71
N LYS A 113 -21.15 -14.07 -5.02
CA LYS A 113 -22.23 -15.06 -4.89
C LYS A 113 -22.03 -16.27 -5.80
N LYS A 114 -21.53 -16.04 -7.03
CA LYS A 114 -21.23 -17.10 -7.99
C LYS A 114 -20.03 -17.95 -7.56
N GLU A 115 -19.00 -17.32 -7.01
CA GLU A 115 -17.78 -17.98 -6.55
C GLU A 115 -18.00 -18.77 -5.26
N ASN A 116 -18.96 -18.35 -4.42
CA ASN A 116 -19.23 -18.94 -3.11
C ASN A 116 -20.69 -19.45 -2.99
N PRO A 117 -21.10 -20.47 -3.77
CA PRO A 117 -22.49 -20.93 -3.82
C PRO A 117 -22.98 -21.55 -2.49
N ASN A 118 -22.05 -22.05 -1.67
CA ASN A 118 -22.35 -22.68 -0.38
C ASN A 118 -22.22 -21.71 0.80
N ALA A 119 -22.00 -20.41 0.55
CA ALA A 119 -21.92 -19.42 1.61
C ALA A 119 -23.25 -19.33 2.38
N PRO A 120 -23.23 -19.11 3.71
CA PRO A 120 -24.44 -18.94 4.50
C PRO A 120 -25.33 -17.82 3.93
N ALA A 121 -26.65 -18.03 3.97
CA ALA A 121 -27.60 -16.99 3.62
C ALA A 121 -27.44 -15.79 4.58
N GLY A 122 -27.12 -14.62 4.05
CA GLY A 122 -26.87 -13.43 4.86
C GLY A 122 -26.28 -12.26 4.06
N PRO A 123 -26.03 -11.13 4.72
CA PRO A 123 -25.33 -10.00 4.12
C PRO A 123 -23.90 -10.39 3.75
N ILE A 124 -23.42 -9.92 2.58
CA ILE A 124 -22.02 -10.02 2.20
C ILE A 124 -21.22 -9.06 3.08
N PRO A 125 -20.07 -9.48 3.66
CA PRO A 125 -19.17 -8.59 4.38
C PRO A 125 -18.76 -7.40 3.49
N VAL A 126 -18.91 -6.18 4.00
CA VAL A 126 -18.73 -4.94 3.21
C VAL A 126 -17.30 -4.74 2.69
N ASP A 127 -16.32 -5.43 3.27
CA ASP A 127 -14.93 -5.38 2.85
C ASP A 127 -14.64 -6.13 1.54
N LEU A 128 -15.56 -7.00 1.08
CA LEU A 128 -15.40 -7.85 -0.11
C LEU A 128 -16.13 -7.29 -1.35
#